data_AF-A0A4Q7DHB5-F1
#
_entry.id   AF-A0A4Q7DHB5-F1
#
_cell.length_a   1.000
_cell.length_b   1.000
_cell.length_c   1.000
_cell.angle_alpha   90.00
_cell.angle_beta   90.00
_cell.angle_gamma   90.00
#
_symmetry.space_group_name_H-M   'P 1'
#
loop_
_entity.id
_entity.type
_entity.pdbx_description
1 polymer ?
#
loop_
_entity_poly.entity_id
_entity_poly.type
_entity_poly.pdbx_seq_one_letter_code
_entity_poly.pdbx_strand_id
1 'polypeptide(L)'
;MSHGKKGSESLSYKAPIKNFATHPVLKDYFKENSGFLSIQWVRISQNEQVDIHEHDVDTLMIACAGTCLLTGEVNKVFKEGDTVLIPKNFKHGLSSYGGELFWGLSLRFCATTQLLEQT
;
A
#
# COMPACT_ATOMS: atom_id res chain seq x y z
N MET A 1 18.53 -22.89 -35.86
CA MET A 1 18.00 -21.59 -35.43
C MET A 1 17.18 -21.82 -34.17
N SER A 2 17.70 -21.44 -33.00
CA SER A 2 17.00 -21.59 -31.72
C SER A 2 16.80 -20.20 -31.13
N HIS A 3 15.55 -19.75 -31.04
CA HIS A 3 15.17 -18.51 -30.37
C HIS A 3 15.05 -18.81 -28.87
N GLY A 4 16.15 -18.64 -28.14
CA GLY A 4 16.13 -18.64 -26.68
C GLY A 4 15.36 -17.42 -26.17
N LYS A 5 14.19 -17.66 -25.56
CA LYS A 5 13.42 -16.65 -24.83
C LYS A 5 14.32 -16.04 -23.75
N LYS A 6 14.65 -14.74 -23.90
CA LYS A 6 15.17 -13.95 -22.78
C LYS A 6 14.06 -13.87 -21.73
N GLY A 7 14.27 -14.50 -20.58
CA GLY A 7 13.46 -14.25 -19.40
C GLY A 7 13.55 -12.77 -19.06
N SER A 8 12.41 -12.08 -19.03
CA SER A 8 12.34 -10.74 -18.47
C SER A 8 12.49 -10.88 -16.95
N GLU A 9 13.68 -10.62 -16.44
CA GLU A 9 13.83 -10.37 -15.01
C GLU A 9 12.94 -9.17 -14.67
N SER A 10 11.85 -9.42 -13.92
CA SER A 10 11.01 -8.35 -13.41
C SER A 10 11.78 -7.66 -12.29
N LEU A 11 12.37 -6.50 -12.61
CA LEU A 11 12.92 -5.59 -11.61
C LEU A 11 11.76 -5.11 -10.72
N SER A 12 11.58 -5.73 -9.55
CA SER A 12 10.58 -5.29 -8.58
C SER A 12 11.14 -4.13 -7.76
N TYR A 13 10.59 -2.94 -7.94
CA TYR A 13 10.89 -1.79 -7.08
C TYR A 13 9.85 -1.71 -5.96
N LYS A 14 10.31 -1.55 -4.71
CA LYS A 14 9.41 -1.38 -3.57
C LYS A 14 8.80 0.02 -3.60
N ALA A 15 7.49 0.06 -3.70
CA ALA A 15 6.71 1.30 -3.71
C ALA A 15 6.96 2.13 -2.43
N PRO A 16 7.25 3.44 -2.54
CA PRO A 16 7.43 4.29 -1.37
C PRO A 16 6.10 4.56 -0.67
N ILE A 17 6.07 4.36 0.65
CA ILE A 17 4.92 4.67 1.51
C ILE A 17 5.23 5.92 2.33
N LYS A 18 4.37 6.94 2.28
CA LYS A 18 4.56 8.19 3.03
C LYS A 18 3.57 8.31 4.18
N ASN A 19 4.07 8.25 5.40
CA ASN A 19 3.25 8.35 6.61
C ASN A 19 2.99 9.82 7.00
N PHE A 20 1.73 10.16 7.26
CA PHE A 20 1.35 11.51 7.67
C PHE A 20 1.85 11.84 9.08
N ALA A 21 1.98 10.84 9.96
CA ALA A 21 2.52 11.03 11.30
C ALA A 21 4.02 11.37 11.30
N THR A 22 4.72 11.18 10.18
CA THR A 22 6.13 11.61 10.03
C THR A 22 6.26 12.96 9.34
N HIS A 23 5.15 13.59 8.92
CA HIS A 23 5.18 14.88 8.23
C HIS A 23 5.48 16.03 9.21
N PRO A 24 6.43 16.95 8.92
CA PRO A 24 6.85 17.99 9.87
C PRO A 24 5.72 18.87 10.41
N VAL A 25 4.73 19.18 9.57
CA VAL A 25 3.60 20.04 9.95
C VAL A 25 2.46 19.26 10.61
N LEU A 26 2.27 17.99 10.24
CA LEU A 26 1.07 17.24 10.64
C LEU A 26 1.32 16.33 11.83
N LYS A 27 2.59 15.99 12.11
CA LYS A 27 2.98 15.08 13.19
C LYS A 27 2.38 15.48 14.54
N ASP A 28 2.48 16.75 14.91
CA ASP A 28 2.00 17.21 16.20
C ASP A 28 0.47 17.30 16.24
N TYR A 29 -0.16 17.70 15.13
CA TYR A 29 -1.62 17.65 14.98
C TYR A 29 -2.17 16.23 15.19
N PHE A 30 -1.60 15.21 14.53
CA PHE A 30 -2.05 13.82 14.69
C PHE A 30 -1.82 13.29 16.12
N LYS A 31 -0.67 13.59 16.74
CA LYS A 31 -0.42 13.21 18.14
C LYS A 31 -1.49 13.76 19.10
N GLU A 32 -1.91 14.99 18.89
CA GLU A 32 -2.81 15.70 19.81
C GLU A 32 -4.29 15.39 19.55
N ASN A 33 -4.69 15.09 18.30
CA ASN A 33 -6.09 15.14 17.90
C ASN A 33 -6.69 13.83 17.38
N SER A 34 -5.89 12.85 16.95
CA SER A 34 -6.41 11.77 16.10
C SER A 34 -6.39 10.38 16.73
N GLY A 35 -6.13 10.26 18.04
CA GLY A 35 -6.16 8.99 18.77
C GLY A 35 -5.59 7.81 17.96
N PHE A 36 -4.26 7.74 17.79
CA PHE A 36 -3.55 6.61 17.18
C PHE A 36 -4.00 6.16 15.76
N LEU A 37 -4.73 6.98 15.01
CA LEU A 37 -4.96 6.77 13.58
C LEU A 37 -3.66 6.96 12.77
N SER A 38 -3.23 5.94 12.04
CA SER A 38 -2.13 6.04 11.07
C SER A 38 -2.69 6.21 9.66
N ILE A 39 -2.23 7.24 8.95
CA ILE A 39 -2.63 7.51 7.56
C ILE A 39 -1.37 7.53 6.70
N GLN A 40 -1.40 6.86 5.56
CA GLN A 40 -0.26 6.75 4.65
C GLN A 40 -0.68 6.90 3.19
N TRP A 41 0.10 7.65 2.41
CA TRP A 41 0.02 7.58 0.95
C TRP A 41 0.75 6.34 0.45
N VAL A 42 0.12 5.63 -0.48
CA VAL A 42 0.70 4.54 -1.23
C VAL A 42 0.64 4.89 -2.72
N ARG A 43 1.77 4.73 -3.41
CA ARG A 43 1.88 4.95 -4.85
C ARG A 43 2.48 3.71 -5.50
N ILE A 44 1.85 3.21 -6.56
CA ILE A 44 2.42 2.14 -7.39
C ILE A 44 2.67 2.68 -8.78
N SER A 45 3.93 2.60 -9.24
CA SER A 45 4.34 2.87 -10.61
C SER A 45 4.43 1.57 -11.42
N GLN A 46 4.68 1.69 -12.72
CA GLN A 46 4.84 0.52 -13.57
C GLN A 46 5.95 -0.41 -13.04
N ASN A 47 5.64 -1.70 -12.87
CA ASN A 47 6.52 -2.73 -12.31
C ASN A 47 6.88 -2.54 -10.82
N GLU A 48 6.27 -1.58 -10.12
CA GLU A 48 6.34 -1.52 -8.66
C GLU A 48 5.35 -2.48 -8.02
N GLN A 49 5.70 -2.92 -6.82
CA GLN A 49 4.81 -3.68 -5.96
C GLN A 49 5.03 -3.35 -4.49
N VAL A 50 4.01 -3.65 -3.70
CA VAL A 50 4.10 -3.85 -2.26
C VAL A 50 3.95 -5.34 -2.03
N ASP A 51 4.98 -5.94 -1.44
CA ASP A 51 5.00 -7.38 -1.15
C ASP A 51 3.81 -7.77 -0.26
N ILE A 52 3.36 -9.02 -0.41
CA ILE A 52 2.27 -9.54 0.41
C ILE A 52 2.70 -9.56 1.88
N HIS A 53 1.92 -8.90 2.72
CA HIS A 53 2.14 -8.78 4.16
C HIS A 53 0.79 -8.77 4.90
N GLU A 54 0.83 -8.67 6.22
CA GLU A 54 -0.35 -8.57 7.07
C GLU A 54 -0.10 -7.58 8.22
N HIS A 55 -1.20 -7.13 8.83
CA HIS A 55 -1.19 -6.23 9.98
C HIS A 55 -2.06 -6.83 11.08
N ASP A 56 -1.72 -6.59 12.34
CA ASP A 56 -2.49 -7.06 13.51
C ASP A 56 -3.75 -6.20 13.79
N VAL A 57 -4.01 -5.20 12.96
CA VAL A 57 -5.15 -4.28 13.01
C VAL A 57 -5.89 -4.21 11.69
N ASP A 58 -7.16 -3.82 11.73
CA ASP A 58 -7.95 -3.56 10.53
C ASP A 58 -7.39 -2.35 9.77
N THR A 59 -7.34 -2.48 8.44
CA THR A 59 -6.79 -1.47 7.53
C THR A 59 -7.82 -1.09 6.50
N LEU A 60 -8.16 0.20 6.42
CA LEU A 60 -8.98 0.74 5.35
C LEU A 60 -8.07 1.24 4.22
N MET A 61 -8.31 0.78 3.00
CA MET A 61 -7.67 1.33 1.81
C MET A 61 -8.66 2.03 0.90
N ILE A 62 -8.28 3.20 0.40
CA ILE A 62 -9.07 4.02 -0.50
C ILE A 62 -8.24 4.27 -1.76
N ALA A 63 -8.76 3.89 -2.91
CA ALA A 63 -8.14 4.18 -4.20
C ALA A 63 -8.48 5.62 -4.62
N CYS A 64 -7.46 6.47 -4.71
CA CYS A 64 -7.63 7.90 -4.98
C CYS A 64 -7.44 8.26 -6.45
N ALA A 65 -6.58 7.54 -7.18
CA ALA A 65 -6.39 7.74 -8.61
C ALA A 65 -5.77 6.51 -9.28
N GLY A 66 -6.19 6.22 -10.50
CA GLY A 66 -5.65 5.14 -11.33
C GLY A 66 -5.99 3.74 -10.82
N THR A 67 -5.20 2.75 -11.25
CA THR A 67 -5.52 1.33 -11.06
C THR A 67 -4.31 0.50 -10.61
N CYS A 68 -4.54 -0.41 -9.66
CA CYS A 68 -3.59 -1.44 -9.30
C CYS A 68 -4.30 -2.81 -9.14
N LEU A 69 -3.52 -3.84 -8.89
CA LEU A 69 -4.02 -5.14 -8.48
C LEU A 69 -3.80 -5.29 -6.97
N LEU A 70 -4.87 -5.46 -6.21
CA LEU A 70 -4.78 -6.01 -4.87
C LEU A 70 -4.38 -7.47 -4.99
N THR A 71 -3.32 -7.87 -4.28
CA THR A 71 -2.77 -9.23 -4.30
C THR A 71 -2.80 -9.85 -2.91
N GLY A 72 -2.62 -11.17 -2.79
CA GLY A 72 -2.65 -11.89 -1.53
C GLY A 72 -3.74 -12.95 -1.50
N GLU A 73 -4.51 -13.01 -0.42
CA GLU A 73 -5.64 -13.93 -0.30
C GLU A 73 -6.75 -13.63 -1.32
N VAL A 74 -6.92 -12.36 -1.67
CA VAL A 74 -7.80 -11.93 -2.76
C VAL A 74 -6.96 -11.24 -3.82
N ASN A 75 -7.16 -11.66 -5.07
CA ASN A 75 -6.63 -10.98 -6.23
C ASN A 75 -7.77 -10.23 -6.92
N LYS A 76 -7.74 -8.90 -6.88
CA LYS A 76 -8.81 -8.07 -7.43
C LYS A 76 -8.26 -6.76 -7.97
N VAL A 77 -8.76 -6.32 -9.12
CA VAL A 77 -8.49 -4.98 -9.64
C VAL A 77 -9.05 -3.95 -8.64
N PHE A 78 -8.18 -3.05 -8.20
CA PHE A 78 -8.49 -1.99 -7.24
C PHE A 78 -8.21 -0.64 -7.92
N LYS A 79 -9.27 0.11 -8.17
CA LYS A 79 -9.23 1.32 -9.03
C LYS A 79 -9.87 2.52 -8.34
N GLU A 80 -9.61 3.71 -8.88
CA GLU A 80 -10.15 4.97 -8.41
C GLU A 80 -11.64 4.90 -7.99
N GLY A 81 -11.91 5.38 -6.78
CA GLY A 81 -13.24 5.34 -6.16
C GLY A 81 -13.53 4.07 -5.35
N ASP A 82 -12.77 2.99 -5.56
CA ASP A 82 -12.91 1.79 -4.73
C ASP A 82 -12.43 2.05 -3.29
N THR A 83 -13.10 1.38 -2.35
CA THR A 83 -12.69 1.33 -0.95
C THR A 83 -12.76 -0.12 -0.47
N VAL A 84 -11.75 -0.56 0.26
CA VAL A 84 -11.71 -1.91 0.85
C VAL A 84 -11.32 -1.84 2.32
N LEU A 85 -12.03 -2.59 3.14
CA LEU A 85 -11.62 -2.87 4.51
C LEU A 85 -10.90 -4.21 4.51
N ILE A 86 -9.63 -4.19 4.92
CA ILE A 86 -8.76 -5.35 5.04
C ILE A 86 -8.75 -5.74 6.51
N PRO A 87 -9.31 -6.92 6.86
CA PRO A 87 -9.32 -7.38 8.24
C PRO A 87 -7.91 -7.58 8.79
N LYS A 88 -7.77 -7.50 10.11
CA LYS A 88 -6.55 -7.92 10.80
C LYS A 88 -6.12 -9.33 10.37
N ASN A 89 -4.82 -9.53 10.27
CA ASN A 89 -4.13 -10.75 9.85
C ASN A 89 -4.49 -11.23 8.44
N PHE A 90 -5.16 -10.40 7.62
CA PHE A 90 -5.47 -10.74 6.24
C PHE A 90 -4.28 -10.41 5.34
N LYS A 91 -3.79 -11.41 4.59
CA LYS A 91 -2.61 -11.22 3.74
C LYS A 91 -2.97 -10.45 2.48
N HIS A 92 -2.28 -9.34 2.27
CA HIS A 92 -2.51 -8.45 1.15
C HIS A 92 -1.22 -7.78 0.67
N GLY A 93 -1.20 -7.42 -0.60
CA GLY A 93 -0.16 -6.63 -1.25
C GLY A 93 -0.77 -5.82 -2.39
N LEU A 94 0.06 -5.06 -3.11
CA LEU A 94 -0.36 -4.31 -4.29
C LEU A 94 0.65 -4.53 -5.41
N SER A 95 0.20 -4.60 -6.65
CA SER A 95 1.09 -4.57 -7.81
C SER A 95 0.53 -3.71 -8.93
N SER A 96 1.42 -3.22 -9.79
CA SER A 96 1.01 -2.45 -10.97
C SER A 96 0.06 -3.27 -11.84
N TYR A 97 -1.01 -2.65 -12.34
CA TYR A 97 -1.98 -3.30 -13.21
C TYR A 97 -2.20 -2.47 -14.47
N GLY A 98 -2.19 -3.12 -15.64
CA GLY A 98 -2.39 -2.44 -16.92
C GLY A 98 -1.32 -1.40 -17.30
N GLY A 99 -0.20 -1.34 -16.57
CA GLY A 99 0.83 -0.31 -16.77
C GLY A 99 0.44 1.08 -16.24
N GLU A 100 -0.67 1.19 -15.51
CA GLU A 100 -1.13 2.46 -14.94
C GLU A 100 -0.38 2.84 -13.67
N LEU A 101 -0.31 4.14 -13.40
CA LEU A 101 0.07 4.66 -12.09
C LEU A 101 -1.12 4.55 -11.13
N PHE A 102 -0.86 4.25 -9.87
CA PHE A 102 -1.87 4.19 -8.83
C PHE A 102 -1.50 5.08 -7.65
N TRP A 103 -2.50 5.73 -7.06
CA TRP A 103 -2.43 6.40 -5.77
C TRP A 103 -3.58 5.97 -4.88
N GLY A 104 -3.26 5.67 -3.62
CA GLY A 104 -4.25 5.35 -2.60
C GLY A 104 -3.84 5.81 -1.21
N LEU A 105 -4.82 5.83 -0.32
CA LEU A 105 -4.63 6.03 1.11
C LEU A 105 -4.77 4.70 1.82
N SER A 106 -3.86 4.41 2.75
CA SER A 106 -3.96 3.33 3.72
C SER A 106 -4.14 3.93 5.11
N LEU A 107 -5.21 3.53 5.79
CA LEU A 107 -5.58 3.99 7.12
C LEU A 107 -5.60 2.79 8.06
N ARG A 108 -4.86 2.87 9.16
CA ARG A 108 -4.85 1.84 10.21
C ARG A 108 -5.36 2.42 11.51
N PHE A 109 -6.32 1.74 12.12
CA PHE A 109 -6.95 2.11 13.38
C PHE A 109 -6.20 1.43 14.53
N CYS A 110 -5.02 1.94 14.90
CA CYS A 110 -4.28 1.44 16.06
C CYS A 110 -4.75 2.15 17.34
N ALA A 111 -4.54 1.53 18.51
CA ALA A 111 -4.64 2.16 19.83
C ALA A 111 -3.27 2.38 20.49
N THR A 112 -2.16 1.95 19.85
CA THR A 112 -0.80 2.17 20.36
C THR A 112 0.23 1.95 19.25
N THR A 113 1.20 2.85 19.17
CA THR A 113 2.29 2.87 18.19
C THR A 113 3.21 1.65 18.32
N GLN A 114 3.20 0.74 17.35
CA GLN A 114 4.44 0.10 16.90
C GLN A 114 4.86 0.80 15.61
N LEU A 115 5.81 1.73 15.76
CA LEU A 115 6.61 2.21 14.65
C LEU A 115 7.40 1.02 14.14
N LEU A 116 6.96 0.41 13.04
CA LEU A 116 7.81 -0.48 12.27
C LEU A 116 8.91 0.39 11.64
N GLU A 117 10.02 0.52 12.36
CA GLU A 117 11.30 0.83 11.76
C GLU A 117 11.64 -0.32 10.82
N GLN A 118 11.60 -0.07 9.51
CA GLN A 118 12.24 -0.92 8.52
C GLN A 118 13.45 -0.16 7.99
N THR A 119 14.60 -0.44 8.59
CA THR A 119 15.94 -0.29 8.00
C THR A 119 16.19 -1.38 6.97
#